data_AF-A0A7Y4WWG7-F1
#
_entry.id   AF-A0A7Y4WWG7-F1
#
_cell.length_a   1.000
_cell.length_b   1.000
_cell.length_c   1.000
_cell.angle_alpha   90.00
_cell.angle_beta   90.00
_cell.angle_gamma   90.00
#
_symmetry.space_group_name_H-M   'P 1'
#
loop_
_entity.id
_entity.type
_entity.pdbx_description
1 polymer ?
#
loop_
_entity_poly.entity_id
_entity_poly.type
_entity_poly.pdbx_seq_one_letter_code
_entity_poly.pdbx_strand_id
1 'polypeptide(L)' 'MYQRELRNAAHTWRFTIRQADAVGWEVREERDSQVVRQVVYDDWHRVERARMTFAVEAAVLQETGWTES' A
#
# COMPACT_ATOMS: atom_id res chain seq x y z
N MET A 1 -5.88 -0.15 10.87
CA MET A 1 -5.91 -0.09 9.40
C MET A 1 -4.78 0.84 8.96
N TYR A 2 -3.95 0.44 8.01
CA TYR A 2 -2.93 1.29 7.41
C TYR A 2 -3.38 1.64 6.00
N GLN A 3 -3.31 2.92 5.65
CA GLN A 3 -3.59 3.39 4.30
C GLN A 3 -2.63 4.54 4.01
N ARG A 4 -2.08 4.55 2.80
CA ARG A 4 -1.26 5.64 2.29
C ARG A 4 -1.60 5.85 0.83
N GLU A 5 -1.91 7.08 0.46
CA GLU A 5 -2.23 7.45 -0.92
C GLU A 5 -1.27 8.55 -1.37
N LEU A 6 -0.66 8.34 -2.52
CA LEU A 6 0.18 9.32 -3.19
C LEU A 6 -0.45 9.70 -4.52
N ARG A 7 -0.28 10.95 -4.90
CA ARG A 7 -0.79 11.51 -6.14
C ARG A 7 0.31 12.23 -6.89
N ASN A 8 0.32 12.08 -8.20
CA ASN A 8 1.13 12.87 -9.11
C ASN A 8 0.29 13.24 -10.33
N ALA A 9 -0.04 14.51 -10.46
CA ALA A 9 -0.97 15.03 -11.45
C ALA A 9 -2.34 14.29 -11.45
N ALA A 10 -2.59 13.47 -12.47
CA ALA A 10 -3.81 12.65 -12.61
C ALA A 10 -3.63 11.22 -12.07
N HIS A 11 -2.40 10.83 -11.72
CA HIS A 11 -2.09 9.48 -11.28
C HIS A 11 -2.19 9.34 -9.76
N THR A 12 -2.64 8.17 -9.32
CA THR A 12 -2.82 7.81 -7.91
C THR A 12 -2.13 6.49 -7.63
N TRP A 13 -1.51 6.40 -6.46
CA TRP A 13 -0.91 5.18 -5.96
C TRP A 13 -1.32 5.00 -4.51
N ARG A 14 -2.05 3.92 -4.23
CA ARG A 14 -2.57 3.61 -2.90
C ARG A 14 -1.99 2.32 -2.36
N PHE A 15 -1.55 2.37 -1.13
CA PHE A 15 -1.12 1.24 -0.33
C PHE A 15 -2.10 1.05 0.82
N THR A 16 -2.68 -0.14 0.94
CA THR A 16 -3.66 -0.45 1.98
C THR A 16 -3.28 -1.74 2.70
N ILE A 17 -3.36 -1.71 4.03
CA ILE A 17 -3.34 -2.91 4.86
C ILE A 17 -4.57 -2.88 5.75
N ARG A 18 -5.47 -3.83 5.54
CA ARG A 18 -6.69 -3.98 6.32
C ARG A 18 -6.81 -5.39 6.87
N GLN A 19 -7.63 -5.56 7.89
CA GLN A 19 -8.04 -6.90 8.30
C GLN A 19 -8.84 -7.51 7.15
N ALA A 20 -8.54 -8.75 6.79
CA ALA A 20 -9.31 -9.46 5.77
C ALA A 20 -10.71 -9.80 6.33
N ASP A 21 -11.67 -10.05 5.43
CA ASP A 21 -13.03 -10.44 5.85
C ASP A 21 -13.05 -11.85 6.49
N ALA A 22 -11.99 -12.65 6.23
CA ALA A 22 -11.70 -13.92 6.88
C ALA A 22 -10.55 -13.76 7.90
N VAL A 23 -9.70 -14.78 8.04
CA VAL A 23 -8.52 -14.71 8.92
C VAL A 23 -7.37 -13.98 8.23
N GLY A 24 -6.69 -13.11 8.98
CA GLY A 24 -5.46 -12.44 8.56
C GLY A 24 -5.65 -10.99 8.10
N TRP A 25 -4.70 -10.51 7.32
CA TRP A 25 -4.62 -9.15 6.84
C TRP A 25 -4.43 -9.12 5.34
N GLU A 26 -5.27 -8.34 4.67
CA GLU A 26 -5.10 -8.03 3.26
C GLU A 26 -4.12 -6.88 3.11
N VAL A 27 -3.09 -7.12 2.31
CA VAL A 27 -2.12 -6.13 1.82
C VAL A 27 -2.45 -5.88 0.35
N ARG A 28 -2.77 -4.63 0.02
CA ARG A 28 -3.19 -4.21 -1.31
C ARG A 28 -2.38 -3.01 -1.80
N GLU A 29 -2.04 -3.03 -3.08
CA GLU A 29 -1.47 -1.93 -3.82
C GLU A 29 -2.36 -1.64 -5.03
N GLU A 30 -2.73 -0.37 -5.18
CA GLU A 30 -3.57 0.11 -6.28
C GLU A 30 -2.85 1.25 -6.99
N ARG A 31 -2.89 1.27 -8.33
CA ARG A 31 -2.37 2.35 -9.17
C ARG A 31 -3.47 2.77 -10.13
N ASP A 32 -3.85 4.04 -10.12
CA ASP A 32 -4.92 4.57 -10.98
C ASP A 32 -6.23 3.75 -10.88
N SER A 33 -6.59 3.35 -9.66
CA SER A 33 -7.71 2.44 -9.33
C SER A 33 -7.58 1.00 -9.83
N GLN A 34 -6.43 0.62 -10.40
CA GLN A 34 -6.13 -0.77 -10.76
C GLN A 34 -5.35 -1.45 -9.65
N VAL A 35 -5.84 -2.61 -9.20
CA VAL A 35 -5.14 -3.42 -8.20
C VAL A 35 -3.96 -4.12 -8.86
N VAL A 36 -2.75 -3.70 -8.53
CA VAL A 36 -1.52 -4.28 -9.07
C VAL A 36 -0.95 -5.39 -8.16
N ARG A 37 -1.30 -5.35 -6.88
CA ARG A 37 -0.93 -6.38 -5.90
C ARG A 37 -2.04 -6.54 -4.86
N GLN A 38 -2.42 -7.77 -4.58
CA GLN A 38 -3.33 -8.12 -3.49
C GLN A 38 -2.91 -9.46 -2.91
N VAL A 39 -2.58 -9.49 -1.62
CA VAL A 39 -2.13 -10.69 -0.92
C VAL A 39 -2.73 -10.68 0.48
N VAL A 40 -3.18 -11.85 0.95
CA VAL A 40 -3.59 -12.04 2.35
C VAL A 40 -2.49 -12.76 3.10
N TYR A 41 -2.11 -12.21 4.25
CA TYR A 41 -1.18 -12.85 5.19
C TYR A 41 -1.93 -13.26 6.45
N ASP A 42 -1.66 -14.46 6.93
CA ASP A 42 -2.12 -14.98 8.22
C ASP A 42 -1.16 -14.66 9.37
N ASP A 43 0.08 -14.26 9.06
CA ASP A 43 1.10 -13.89 10.04
C ASP A 43 1.41 -12.39 10.07
N TRP A 44 1.52 -11.86 11.29
CA TRP A 44 1.78 -10.43 11.53
C TRP A 44 3.16 -9.98 11.02
N HIS A 45 4.17 -10.86 11.03
CA HIS A 45 5.52 -10.50 10.61
C HIS A 45 5.59 -10.18 9.11
N ARG A 46 4.80 -10.87 8.26
CA ARG A 46 4.66 -10.54 6.83
C ARG A 46 3.95 -9.22 6.62
N VAL A 47 2.95 -8.93 7.44
CA VAL A 47 2.23 -7.65 7.40
C VAL A 47 3.17 -6.49 7.74
N GLU A 48 3.99 -6.65 8.76
CA GLU A 48 5.00 -5.67 9.14
C GLU A 48 6.03 -5.45 8.02
N ARG A 49 6.55 -6.53 7.42
CA ARG A 49 7.45 -6.42 6.26
C ARG A 49 6.80 -5.70 5.07
N ALA A 50 5.53 -5.98 4.80
CA ALA A 50 4.78 -5.30 3.75
C ALA A 50 4.64 -3.80 4.05
N ARG A 51 4.34 -3.44 5.30
CA ARG A 51 4.26 -2.04 5.74
C ARG A 51 5.59 -1.31 5.59
N MET A 52 6.71 -1.95 5.94
CA MET A 52 8.05 -1.37 5.74
C MET A 52 8.35 -1.18 4.25
N THR A 53 7.99 -2.15 3.41
CA THR A 53 8.15 -2.06 1.95
C THR A 53 7.36 -0.87 1.39
N PHE A 54 6.09 -0.71 1.79
CA PHE A 54 5.28 0.43 1.39
C PHE A 54 5.83 1.78 1.84
N ALA A 55 6.44 1.85 3.04
CA ALA A 55 7.09 3.07 3.50
C ALA A 55 8.29 3.46 2.61
N VAL A 56 9.10 2.48 2.21
CA VAL A 56 10.23 2.69 1.29
C VAL A 56 9.75 3.10 -0.10
N GLU A 57 8.78 2.38 -0.67
CA GLU A 57 8.22 2.71 -1.99
C GLU A 57 7.58 4.10 -2.00
N ALA A 58 6.81 4.45 -0.97
CA ALA A 58 6.24 5.79 -0.84
C ALA A 58 7.32 6.88 -0.72
N ALA A 59 8.42 6.63 0.00
CA ALA A 59 9.52 7.59 0.09
C ALA A 59 10.19 7.83 -1.28
N VAL A 60 10.45 6.76 -2.04
CA VAL A 60 10.98 6.86 -3.40
C VAL A 60 10.01 7.63 -4.32
N LEU A 61 8.70 7.37 -4.20
CA LEU A 61 7.71 8.11 -4.96
C LEU A 61 7.71 9.60 -4.60
N GLN A 62 7.84 9.94 -3.31
CA GLN A 62 7.94 11.32 -2.85
C GLN A 62 9.17 12.03 -3.43
N GLU A 63 10.32 11.35 -3.50
CA GLU A 63 11.53 11.87 -4.13
C GLU A 63 11.36 12.13 -5.64
N THR A 64 10.49 11.38 -6.31
CA THR A 64 10.17 11.54 -7.75
C THR A 64 9.02 12.51 -8.02
N GLY A 65 8.58 13.27 -7.02
CA GLY A 65 7.58 14.34 -7.17
C GLY A 65 6.14 13.89 -6.93
N TRP A 66 5.91 12.70 -6.38
CA TRP A 66 4.60 12.33 -5.85
C TRP A 66 4.35 12.99 -4.51
N THR A 67 3.11 13.38 -4.23
CA THR A 67 2.74 14.00 -2.96
C THR A 67 1.71 13.15 -2.24
N GLU A 68 1.78 13.13 -0.92
CA GLU A 68 0.76 12.48 -0.10
C GLU A 68 -0.56 13.24 -0.25
N SER A 69 -1.65 12.51 -0.51
CA SER A 69 -2.99 13.07 -0.74
C SER A 69 -3.87 13.06 0.50
#